data_AF-A0A8J9YME7-F1
#
_entry.id   AF-A0A8J9YME7-F1
#
_cell.length_a   1.000
_cell.length_b   1.000
_cell.length_c   1.000
_cell.angle_alpha   90.00
_cell.angle_beta   90.00
_cell.angle_gamma   90.00
#
_symmetry.space_group_name_H-M   'P 1'
#
loop_
_entity.id
_entity.type
_entity.pdbx_description
1 polymer ?
#
loop_
_entity_poly.entity_id
_entity_poly.type
_entity_poly.pdbx_seq_one_letter_code
_entity_poly.pdbx_strand_id
1 'polypeptide(L)'
;MTFKMASALAGELTCAVCSELYSSPVLLTCHHSFCQLCVKNLAEGLERAQENIVENHGEAEVVTCPQCAQETSLKGQGVDSLPRNFLLQNIVKIYLKDMEREHEGSRKLSVSEFEGKLVLCDFCVGSSAAAMTCVECRLAYCSRCLPVVHPPRGNLARHTLRKPEVEEEERIRCPEHGDTVTIYCSSCQSTICMQCDRSGRHRGHDRSDLSHACQATKDDLESSVRGLKERNSEIDNFVKRLSKACGTVQVNGLRLVEEVHQQCVELHQLIEQRERSMLGTVYREMEKKLCVFEDQITVYKEQQRKGEGLAAFSREALKEQDQATFLQTVHSLISRVRETTEDRPALTFQTRPSFENLNLDLENAKNQLEKIDLLDNNNLLSDSNVKLKRRLSERNV
;
A
#
# COMPACT_ATOMS: atom_id res chain seq x y z
N MET A 1 12.23 2.21 -20.63
CA MET A 1 12.76 3.36 -19.87
C MET A 1 11.60 3.95 -19.08
N THR A 2 11.52 3.59 -17.81
CA THR A 2 10.45 4.02 -16.90
C THR A 2 10.60 5.50 -16.63
N PHE A 3 9.63 6.30 -17.08
CA PHE A 3 9.51 7.72 -16.76
C PHE A 3 9.63 7.87 -15.23
N LYS A 4 10.76 8.42 -14.77
CA LYS A 4 10.91 8.95 -13.42
C LYS A 4 9.70 9.85 -13.17
N MET A 5 9.10 9.71 -12.00
CA MET A 5 7.94 10.46 -11.56
C MET A 5 8.03 11.90 -12.06
N ALA A 6 7.12 12.27 -12.95
CA ALA A 6 6.97 13.63 -13.40
C ALA A 6 6.91 14.53 -12.16
N SER A 7 7.70 15.60 -12.15
CA SER A 7 7.64 16.61 -11.08
C SER A 7 6.17 16.95 -10.78
N ALA A 8 5.82 17.20 -9.51
CA ALA A 8 4.46 17.59 -9.13
C ALA A 8 3.94 18.76 -9.99
N LEU A 9 4.84 19.64 -10.44
CA LEU A 9 4.55 20.73 -11.35
C LEU A 9 4.17 20.26 -12.78
N ALA A 10 4.79 19.20 -13.29
CA ALA A 10 4.48 18.71 -14.64
C ALA A 10 3.03 18.23 -14.75
N GLY A 11 2.47 17.64 -13.69
CA GLY A 11 1.04 17.30 -13.63
C GLY A 11 0.14 18.50 -13.89
N GLU A 12 0.43 19.64 -13.25
CA GLU A 12 -0.32 20.90 -13.41
C GLU A 12 -0.10 21.57 -14.78
N LEU A 13 0.94 21.17 -15.54
CA LEU A 13 1.29 21.74 -16.84
C LEU A 13 0.87 20.87 -18.03
N THR A 14 0.12 19.80 -17.78
CA THR A 14 -0.39 18.89 -18.82
C THR A 14 -1.83 19.21 -19.18
N CYS A 15 -2.12 19.17 -20.48
CA CYS A 15 -3.46 19.36 -20.99
C CYS A 15 -4.29 18.08 -20.79
N ALA A 16 -5.46 18.18 -20.17
CA ALA A 16 -6.31 17.02 -19.89
C ALA A 16 -6.89 16.32 -21.15
N VAL A 17 -6.75 16.92 -22.34
CA VAL A 17 -7.24 16.33 -23.61
C VAL A 17 -6.14 15.53 -24.31
N CYS A 18 -4.99 16.14 -24.59
CA CYS A 18 -3.89 15.44 -25.27
C CYS A 18 -2.90 14.76 -24.32
N SER A 19 -2.99 15.03 -23.01
CA SER A 19 -2.05 14.55 -21.98
C SER A 19 -0.58 14.98 -22.18
N GLU A 20 -0.36 15.94 -23.08
CA GLU A 20 0.94 16.58 -23.32
C GLU A 20 1.03 17.93 -22.61
N LEU A 21 2.24 18.50 -22.50
CA LEU A 21 2.43 19.86 -22.00
C LEU A 21 1.62 20.88 -22.83
N TYR A 22 1.10 21.91 -22.18
CA TYR A 22 0.29 22.92 -22.86
C TYR A 22 1.04 23.59 -24.03
N SER A 23 0.44 23.52 -25.21
CA SER A 23 0.87 24.24 -26.42
C SER A 23 -0.19 25.25 -26.81
N SER A 24 0.17 26.54 -26.79
CA SER A 24 -0.75 27.68 -27.00
C SER A 24 -2.08 27.52 -26.22
N PRO A 25 -2.05 27.52 -24.88
CA PRO A 25 -3.24 27.31 -24.07
C PRO A 25 -4.27 28.45 -24.24
N VAL A 26 -5.54 28.09 -24.36
CA VAL A 26 -6.70 29.01 -24.40
C VAL A 26 -7.60 28.78 -23.18
N LEU A 27 -8.26 29.84 -22.72
CA LEU A 27 -9.20 29.85 -21.59
C LEU A 27 -10.64 29.66 -22.07
N LEU A 28 -11.35 28.75 -21.42
CA LEU A 28 -12.81 28.65 -21.50
C LEU A 28 -13.47 29.62 -20.51
N THR A 29 -14.79 29.83 -20.61
CA THR A 29 -15.56 30.69 -19.68
C THR A 29 -15.52 30.19 -18.23
N CYS A 30 -15.21 28.90 -18.04
CA CYS A 30 -15.02 28.26 -16.74
C CYS A 30 -13.59 28.41 -16.17
N HIS A 31 -12.71 29.17 -16.83
CA HIS A 31 -11.29 29.39 -16.48
C HIS A 31 -10.37 28.17 -16.60
N HIS A 32 -10.89 27.01 -17.02
CA HIS A 32 -10.05 25.89 -17.41
C HIS A 32 -9.32 26.17 -18.73
N SER A 33 -8.09 25.67 -18.84
CA SER A 33 -7.23 25.87 -20.00
C SER A 33 -7.02 24.58 -20.77
N PHE A 34 -6.95 24.68 -22.10
CA PHE A 34 -6.67 23.58 -23.01
C PHE A 34 -5.79 24.06 -24.16
N CYS A 35 -5.03 23.18 -24.81
CA CYS A 35 -4.30 23.57 -26.03
C CYS A 35 -5.29 24.08 -27.09
N GLN A 36 -4.95 25.15 -27.81
CA GLN A 36 -5.80 25.72 -28.85
C GLN A 36 -6.28 24.67 -29.86
N LEU A 37 -5.38 23.78 -30.30
CA LEU A 37 -5.72 22.68 -31.21
C LEU A 37 -6.66 21.66 -30.58
N CYS A 38 -6.52 21.38 -29.28
CA CYS A 38 -7.43 20.50 -28.57
C CYS A 38 -8.85 21.09 -28.52
N VAL A 39 -8.97 22.40 -28.30
CA VAL A 39 -10.28 23.08 -28.31
C VAL A 39 -10.87 23.13 -29.72
N LYS A 40 -10.05 23.34 -30.77
CA LYS A 40 -10.49 23.24 -32.17
C LYS A 40 -11.06 21.86 -32.47
N ASN A 41 -10.33 20.81 -32.11
CA ASN A 41 -10.79 19.43 -32.31
C ASN A 41 -12.07 19.12 -31.51
N LEU A 42 -12.24 19.68 -30.32
CA LEU A 42 -13.45 19.53 -29.52
C LEU A 42 -14.64 20.27 -30.14
N ALA A 43 -14.43 21.45 -30.72
CA ALA A 43 -15.44 22.21 -31.44
C ALA A 43 -15.85 21.48 -32.74
N GLU A 44 -14.88 21.00 -33.52
CA GLU A 44 -15.11 20.29 -34.79
C GLU A 44 -15.63 18.85 -34.60
N GLY A 45 -15.37 18.25 -33.44
CA GLY A 45 -15.63 16.83 -33.14
C GLY A 45 -17.06 16.47 -32.74
N LEU A 46 -17.97 17.45 -32.59
CA LEU A 46 -19.36 17.21 -32.21
C LEU A 46 -20.32 16.99 -33.40
N GLU A 47 -19.88 17.17 -34.65
CA GLU A 47 -20.70 16.84 -35.84
C GLU A 47 -20.67 15.34 -36.23
N ARG A 48 -19.81 14.51 -35.62
CA ARG A 48 -19.60 13.11 -36.04
C ARG A 48 -20.18 12.04 -35.13
N ALA A 49 -21.12 12.38 -34.25
CA ALA A 49 -21.83 11.41 -33.41
C ALA A 49 -23.34 11.26 -33.73
N GLN A 50 -23.86 11.99 -34.71
CA GLN A 50 -25.22 11.78 -35.22
C GLN A 50 -25.19 11.60 -36.73
N GLU A 51 -25.38 10.35 -37.16
CA GLU A 51 -25.61 10.03 -38.57
C GLU A 51 -26.87 10.76 -39.08
N ASN A 52 -26.77 11.18 -40.34
CA ASN A 52 -27.84 11.51 -41.30
C ASN A 52 -28.29 12.98 -41.45
N ILE A 53 -27.93 13.49 -42.65
CA ILE A 53 -28.68 14.39 -43.53
C ILE A 53 -28.37 15.90 -43.44
N VAL A 54 -27.99 16.41 -44.62
CA VAL A 54 -27.79 17.79 -45.11
C VAL A 54 -26.45 18.47 -44.81
N GLU A 55 -25.73 18.75 -45.90
CA GLU A 55 -24.71 19.78 -46.01
C GLU A 55 -25.23 21.12 -45.45
N ASN A 56 -24.81 21.45 -44.24
CA ASN A 56 -24.84 22.83 -43.76
C ASN A 56 -23.55 23.04 -42.98
N HIS A 57 -22.60 23.75 -43.60
CA HIS A 57 -21.36 24.17 -42.97
C HIS A 57 -21.67 25.22 -41.89
N GLY A 58 -22.12 24.78 -40.72
CA GLY A 58 -22.34 25.61 -39.54
C GLY A 58 -21.20 25.40 -38.57
N GLU A 59 -20.36 26.41 -38.35
CA GLU A 59 -19.33 26.37 -37.32
C GLU A 59 -19.96 26.03 -35.95
N ALA A 60 -19.40 25.06 -35.23
CA ALA A 60 -19.87 24.70 -33.90
C ALA A 60 -19.90 25.93 -32.98
N GLU A 61 -21.08 26.28 -32.47
CA GLU A 61 -21.29 27.54 -31.75
C GLU A 61 -20.92 27.44 -30.26
N VAL A 62 -20.67 26.23 -29.75
CA VAL A 62 -20.41 25.94 -28.33
C VAL A 62 -19.34 24.85 -28.16
N VAL A 63 -18.47 24.99 -27.15
CA VAL A 63 -17.53 23.96 -26.69
C VAL A 63 -17.80 23.61 -25.23
N THR A 64 -17.93 22.32 -24.93
CA THR A 64 -18.09 21.81 -23.56
C THR A 64 -16.74 21.52 -22.91
N CYS A 65 -16.51 22.04 -21.71
CA CYS A 65 -15.27 21.81 -20.95
C CYS A 65 -15.15 20.35 -20.46
N PRO A 66 -14.10 19.60 -20.82
CA PRO A 66 -13.90 18.22 -20.35
C PRO A 66 -13.70 18.07 -18.83
N GLN A 67 -13.29 19.14 -18.13
CA GLN A 67 -12.99 19.09 -16.70
C GLN A 67 -14.21 19.37 -15.80
N CYS A 68 -15.13 20.23 -16.25
CA CYS A 68 -16.28 20.64 -15.43
C CYS A 68 -17.64 20.58 -16.16
N ALA A 69 -17.66 20.12 -17.42
CA ALA A 69 -18.84 20.07 -18.29
C ALA A 69 -19.50 21.42 -18.59
N GLN A 70 -18.91 22.56 -18.21
CA GLN A 70 -19.46 23.88 -18.52
C GLN A 70 -19.25 24.25 -19.99
N GLU A 71 -20.28 24.83 -20.59
CA GLU A 71 -20.30 25.26 -21.99
C GLU A 71 -19.70 26.66 -22.19
N THR A 72 -18.93 26.81 -23.28
CA THR A 72 -18.35 28.07 -23.75
C THR A 72 -18.88 28.38 -25.15
N SER A 73 -19.61 29.47 -25.29
CA SER A 73 -20.12 29.92 -26.59
C SER A 73 -19.03 30.64 -27.40
N LEU A 74 -18.86 30.23 -28.66
CA LEU A 74 -17.89 30.76 -29.62
C LEU A 74 -18.46 31.90 -30.49
N LYS A 75 -19.78 32.15 -30.44
CA LYS A 75 -20.48 33.27 -31.12
C LYS A 75 -20.08 33.47 -32.61
N GLY A 76 -19.78 32.40 -33.33
CA GLY A 76 -19.34 32.45 -34.74
C GLY A 76 -17.98 33.13 -34.98
N GLN A 77 -17.17 33.33 -33.93
CA GLN A 77 -15.82 33.88 -34.02
C GLN A 77 -14.73 32.80 -33.97
N GLY A 78 -15.14 31.53 -33.94
CA GLY A 78 -14.26 30.37 -33.83
C GLY A 78 -13.43 30.32 -32.54
N VAL A 79 -12.63 29.27 -32.42
CA VAL A 79 -11.73 29.03 -31.27
C VAL A 79 -10.59 30.06 -31.18
N ASP A 80 -10.23 30.67 -32.31
CA ASP A 80 -9.14 31.65 -32.38
C ASP A 80 -9.44 32.97 -31.65
N SER A 81 -10.72 33.23 -31.35
CA SER A 81 -11.18 34.39 -30.57
C SER A 81 -11.11 34.17 -29.04
N LEU A 82 -10.88 32.94 -28.58
CA LEU A 82 -10.81 32.65 -27.15
C LEU A 82 -9.57 33.30 -26.50
N PRO A 83 -9.67 33.78 -25.25
CA PRO A 83 -8.53 34.37 -24.55
C PRO A 83 -7.39 33.37 -24.39
N ARG A 84 -6.16 33.76 -24.74
CA ARG A 84 -4.97 32.94 -24.49
C ARG A 84 -4.55 33.00 -23.02
N ASN A 85 -4.11 31.88 -22.46
CA ASN A 85 -3.54 31.81 -21.13
C ASN A 85 -2.01 32.03 -21.17
N PHE A 86 -1.60 33.28 -21.29
CA PHE A 86 -0.17 33.64 -21.34
C PHE A 86 0.59 33.27 -20.07
N LEU A 87 -0.05 33.29 -18.89
CA LEU A 87 0.59 32.88 -17.64
C LEU A 87 1.00 31.41 -17.71
N LEU A 88 0.07 30.52 -18.07
CA LEU A 88 0.33 29.10 -18.21
C LEU A 88 1.37 28.80 -19.30
N GLN A 89 1.28 29.50 -20.45
CA GLN A 89 2.27 29.37 -21.52
C GLN A 89 3.68 29.78 -21.05
N ASN A 90 3.79 30.85 -20.26
CA ASN A 90 5.06 31.30 -19.70
C ASN A 90 5.61 30.31 -18.67
N ILE A 91 4.76 29.73 -17.82
CA ILE A 91 5.17 28.70 -16.86
C ILE A 91 5.68 27.45 -17.59
N VAL A 92 5.02 26.99 -18.65
CA VAL A 92 5.50 25.87 -19.48
C VAL A 92 6.84 26.19 -20.13
N LYS A 93 7.02 27.41 -20.67
CA LYS A 93 8.31 27.85 -21.23
C LYS A 93 9.43 27.81 -20.19
N ILE A 94 9.16 28.25 -18.95
CA ILE A 94 10.14 28.20 -17.85
C ILE A 94 10.45 26.74 -17.49
N TYR A 95 9.43 25.91 -17.33
CA TYR A 95 9.57 24.50 -17.02
C TYR A 95 10.43 23.76 -18.04
N LEU A 96 10.20 23.97 -19.34
CA LEU A 96 10.99 23.37 -20.41
C LEU A 96 12.47 23.82 -20.36
N LYS A 97 12.73 25.11 -20.13
CA LYS A 97 14.09 25.64 -19.99
C LYS A 97 14.83 25.05 -18.79
N ASP A 98 14.13 24.86 -17.67
CA ASP A 98 14.73 24.26 -16.48
C ASP A 98 15.03 22.77 -16.69
N MET A 99 14.16 22.04 -17.42
CA MET A 99 14.44 20.65 -17.82
C MET A 99 15.65 20.54 -18.76
N GLU A 100 15.79 21.46 -19.71
CA GLU A 100 16.95 21.52 -20.61
C GLU A 100 18.26 21.76 -19.85
N ARG A 101 18.25 22.68 -18.86
CA ARG A 101 19.40 22.98 -17.99
C ARG A 101 19.85 21.77 -17.16
N GLU A 102 18.91 20.97 -16.66
CA GLU A 102 19.23 19.74 -15.91
C GLU A 102 19.84 18.66 -16.82
N HIS A 103 19.47 18.61 -18.10
CA HIS A 103 19.98 17.65 -19.08
C HIS A 103 21.35 18.04 -19.66
N GLU A 104 21.64 19.35 -19.78
CA GLU A 104 22.90 19.89 -20.29
C GLU A 104 24.02 20.04 -19.24
N GLY A 105 23.79 19.57 -18.01
CA GLY A 105 24.78 19.50 -16.92
C GLY A 105 26.08 18.71 -17.20
N SER A 106 26.33 18.29 -18.44
CA SER A 106 27.59 17.66 -18.90
C SER A 106 28.38 18.48 -19.94
N ARG A 107 27.98 19.70 -20.34
CA ARG A 107 28.83 20.58 -21.17
C ARG A 107 28.86 22.02 -20.64
N LYS A 108 29.81 22.29 -19.75
CA LYS A 108 30.19 23.66 -19.37
C LYS A 108 30.82 24.37 -20.58
N LEU A 109 30.16 25.39 -21.10
CA LEU A 109 30.79 26.48 -21.85
C LEU A 109 30.23 27.80 -21.31
N SER A 110 31.14 28.61 -20.79
CA SER A 110 30.91 29.92 -20.21
C SER A 110 30.41 30.92 -21.25
N VAL A 111 29.23 31.49 -21.05
CA VAL A 111 28.86 32.79 -21.63
C VAL A 111 28.22 33.62 -20.52
N SER A 112 28.77 34.81 -20.33
CA SER A 112 28.39 35.81 -19.32
C SER A 112 26.91 36.12 -19.33
N GLU A 113 26.30 36.08 -18.14
CA GLU A 113 24.96 36.53 -17.82
C GLU A 113 24.82 38.03 -18.14
N PHE A 114 24.20 38.33 -19.28
CA PHE A 114 23.45 39.56 -19.47
C PHE A 114 22.21 39.20 -20.30
N GLU A 115 21.06 39.37 -19.67
CA GLU A 115 19.69 39.34 -20.23
C GLU A 115 19.49 38.55 -21.52
N GLY A 116 19.01 37.31 -21.37
CA GLY A 116 18.80 36.37 -22.46
C GLY A 116 17.82 36.87 -23.53
N LYS A 117 18.38 37.45 -24.60
CA LYS A 117 17.76 37.67 -25.92
C LYS A 117 18.87 37.91 -26.98
N LEU A 118 19.83 36.97 -27.09
CA LEU A 118 20.90 37.01 -28.09
C LEU A 118 20.76 35.82 -29.05
N VAL A 119 20.38 36.09 -30.31
CA VAL A 119 20.46 35.08 -31.38
C VAL A 119 21.95 34.90 -31.71
N LEU A 120 22.44 33.67 -31.68
CA LEU A 120 23.86 33.36 -31.90
C LEU A 120 24.12 33.05 -33.36
N CYS A 121 25.36 33.30 -33.80
CA CYS A 121 25.81 32.95 -35.14
C CYS A 121 26.05 31.44 -35.26
N ASP A 122 25.39 30.79 -36.20
CA ASP A 122 25.44 29.32 -36.41
C ASP A 122 26.83 28.82 -36.84
N PHE A 123 27.71 29.72 -37.29
CA PHE A 123 29.01 29.40 -37.89
C PHE A 123 30.22 29.71 -36.99
N CYS A 124 30.00 30.24 -35.78
CA CYS A 124 31.09 30.57 -34.86
C CYS A 124 31.25 29.49 -33.79
N VAL A 125 32.48 29.00 -33.62
CA VAL A 125 32.84 28.02 -32.56
C VAL A 125 32.77 28.63 -31.14
N GLY A 126 32.55 29.95 -31.02
CA GLY A 126 32.48 30.68 -29.76
C GLY A 126 31.24 31.56 -29.59
N SER A 127 30.10 31.19 -30.19
CA SER A 127 28.80 31.80 -29.92
C SER A 127 28.79 33.34 -30.01
N SER A 128 29.30 33.89 -31.12
CA SER A 128 29.20 35.34 -31.36
C SER A 128 27.77 35.77 -31.65
N ALA A 129 27.36 36.95 -31.19
CA ALA A 129 26.05 37.52 -31.48
C ALA A 129 25.80 37.60 -33.01
N ALA A 130 24.64 37.10 -33.44
CA ALA A 130 24.20 37.26 -34.82
C ALA A 130 23.78 38.71 -35.07
N ALA A 131 24.30 39.27 -36.16
CA ALA A 131 23.93 40.60 -36.63
C ALA A 131 22.73 40.54 -37.58
N MET A 132 22.61 39.46 -38.36
CA MET A 132 21.56 39.26 -39.36
C MET A 132 21.12 37.80 -39.42
N THR A 133 19.85 37.57 -39.73
CA THR A 133 19.27 36.26 -40.08
C THR A 133 18.83 36.28 -41.53
N CYS A 134 19.04 35.18 -42.25
CA CYS A 134 18.56 35.01 -43.60
C CYS A 134 17.20 34.29 -43.57
N VAL A 135 16.17 34.87 -44.16
CA VAL A 135 14.81 34.31 -44.14
C VAL A 135 14.74 32.99 -44.89
N GLU A 136 15.40 32.93 -46.05
CA GLU A 136 15.37 31.78 -46.94
C GLU A 136 16.32 30.67 -46.47
N CYS A 137 17.47 31.02 -45.88
CA CYS A 137 18.40 30.03 -45.34
C CYS A 137 18.06 29.60 -43.91
N ARG A 138 17.24 30.37 -43.19
CA ARG A 138 16.90 30.17 -41.76
C ARG A 138 18.13 30.04 -40.85
N LEU A 139 19.19 30.76 -41.20
CA LEU A 139 20.46 30.76 -40.49
C LEU A 139 20.80 32.18 -40.03
N ALA A 140 21.48 32.25 -38.89
CA ALA A 140 21.91 33.46 -38.22
C ALA A 140 23.43 33.65 -38.35
N TYR A 141 23.85 34.87 -38.67
CA TYR A 141 25.23 35.20 -38.98
C TYR A 141 25.70 36.40 -38.16
N CYS A 142 26.88 36.30 -37.55
CA CYS A 142 27.57 37.47 -37.01
C CYS A 142 28.13 38.32 -38.15
N SER A 143 28.51 39.56 -37.84
CA SER A 143 29.05 40.52 -38.82
C SER A 143 30.27 40.00 -39.58
N ARG A 144 31.01 39.03 -39.00
CA ARG A 144 32.19 38.41 -39.62
C ARG A 144 31.85 37.21 -40.50
N CYS A 145 30.94 36.35 -40.06
CA CYS A 145 30.56 35.14 -40.80
C CYS A 145 29.60 35.43 -41.95
N LEU A 146 28.80 36.50 -41.85
CA LEU A 146 27.83 36.88 -42.88
C LEU A 146 28.48 37.02 -44.26
N PRO A 147 29.50 37.87 -44.49
CA PRO A 147 30.09 38.01 -45.83
C PRO A 147 30.89 36.80 -46.31
N VAL A 148 31.29 35.89 -45.41
CA VAL A 148 32.10 34.71 -45.74
C VAL A 148 31.22 33.54 -46.18
N VAL A 149 30.11 33.32 -45.48
CA VAL A 149 29.20 32.18 -45.68
C VAL A 149 27.96 32.57 -46.48
N HIS A 150 27.56 33.84 -46.41
CA HIS A 150 26.46 34.44 -47.16
C HIS A 150 26.96 35.71 -47.89
N PRO A 151 27.89 35.56 -48.86
CA PRO A 151 28.44 36.69 -49.60
C PRO A 151 27.35 37.41 -50.41
N PRO A 152 27.42 38.76 -50.53
CA PRO A 152 26.41 39.56 -51.24
C PRO A 152 26.51 39.42 -52.78
N ARG A 153 27.08 38.33 -53.28
CA ARG A 153 27.34 38.05 -54.69
C ARG A 153 27.00 36.59 -54.99
N GLY A 154 26.53 36.33 -56.20
CA GLY A 154 26.13 34.98 -56.62
C GLY A 154 24.66 34.68 -56.32
N ASN A 155 24.34 33.39 -56.20
CA ASN A 155 22.98 32.89 -56.00
C ASN A 155 22.31 33.36 -54.69
N LEU A 156 23.10 33.59 -53.64
CA LEU A 156 22.59 34.00 -52.32
C LEU A 156 22.30 35.50 -52.20
N ALA A 157 22.74 36.32 -53.17
CA ALA A 157 22.54 37.78 -53.14
C ALA A 157 21.07 38.21 -53.19
N ARG A 158 20.16 37.30 -53.59
CA ARG A 158 18.71 37.55 -53.64
C ARG A 158 17.99 37.22 -52.34
N HIS A 159 18.67 36.63 -51.36
CA HIS A 159 18.05 36.26 -50.09
C HIS A 159 17.86 37.49 -49.20
N THR A 160 16.78 37.49 -48.45
CA THR A 160 16.39 38.59 -47.57
C THR A 160 17.07 38.43 -46.22
N LEU A 161 17.98 39.35 -45.90
CA LEU A 161 18.60 39.43 -44.59
C LEU A 161 17.80 40.40 -43.71
N ARG A 162 17.40 39.94 -42.51
CA ARG A 162 16.74 40.75 -41.48
C ARG A 162 17.58 40.80 -40.21
N LYS A 163 17.36 41.81 -39.37
CA LYS A 163 17.92 41.79 -38.02
C LYS A 163 17.18 40.71 -37.21
N PRO A 164 17.84 40.02 -36.26
CA PRO A 164 17.14 39.10 -35.37
C PRO A 164 16.12 39.91 -34.56
N GLU A 165 14.84 39.71 -34.84
CA GLU A 165 13.75 40.31 -34.07
C GLU A 165 13.71 39.63 -32.71
N VAL A 166 13.90 40.41 -31.66
CA VAL A 166 13.54 40.01 -30.31
C VAL A 166 12.03 39.83 -30.34
N GLU A 167 11.53 38.61 -30.10
CA GLU A 167 10.09 38.35 -29.99
C GLU A 167 9.47 39.44 -29.11
N GLU A 168 8.63 40.31 -29.71
CA GLU A 168 7.83 41.26 -28.95
C GLU A 168 7.04 40.44 -27.93
N GLU A 169 7.24 40.72 -26.64
CA GLU A 169 6.47 40.08 -25.58
C GLU A 169 4.99 40.20 -25.93
N GLU A 170 4.32 39.08 -26.21
CA GLU A 170 2.89 39.08 -26.52
C GLU A 170 2.15 39.67 -25.31
N ARG A 171 1.78 40.95 -25.41
CA ARG A 171 1.06 41.66 -24.36
C ARG A 171 -0.41 41.31 -24.42
N ILE A 172 -1.03 41.15 -23.26
CA ILE A 172 -2.49 40.99 -23.15
C ILE A 172 -3.15 42.24 -23.73
N ARG A 173 -3.99 42.05 -24.75
CA ARG A 173 -4.80 43.10 -25.37
C ARG A 173 -6.25 42.93 -24.97
N CYS A 174 -6.96 44.05 -24.91
CA CYS A 174 -8.39 44.08 -24.65
C CYS A 174 -9.12 43.34 -25.78
N PRO A 175 -10.00 42.37 -25.47
CA PRO A 175 -10.72 41.60 -26.48
C PRO A 175 -11.75 42.45 -27.26
N GLU A 176 -12.25 43.54 -26.66
CA GLU A 176 -13.24 44.41 -27.29
C GLU A 176 -12.62 45.50 -28.16
N HIS A 177 -11.52 46.10 -27.69
CA HIS A 177 -10.95 47.32 -28.29
C HIS A 177 -9.58 47.11 -28.93
N GLY A 178 -8.93 45.96 -28.72
CA GLY A 178 -7.58 45.69 -29.22
C GLY A 178 -6.45 46.47 -28.55
N ASP A 179 -6.77 47.42 -27.68
CA ASP A 179 -5.79 48.21 -26.93
C ASP A 179 -5.11 47.42 -25.80
N THR A 180 -3.93 47.87 -25.38
CA THR A 180 -3.22 47.32 -24.22
C THR A 180 -4.06 47.51 -22.95
N VAL A 181 -4.16 46.45 -22.14
CA VAL A 181 -4.82 46.54 -20.82
C VAL A 181 -3.90 47.25 -19.82
N THR A 182 -4.44 48.25 -19.11
CA THR A 182 -3.66 49.10 -18.19
C THR A 182 -4.33 49.31 -16.83
N ILE A 183 -5.57 48.84 -16.65
CA ILE A 183 -6.39 49.06 -15.44
C ILE A 183 -6.93 47.72 -14.96
N TYR A 184 -7.04 47.52 -13.65
CA TYR A 184 -7.74 46.37 -13.06
C TYR A 184 -9.14 46.78 -12.55
N CYS A 185 -10.17 46.02 -12.93
CA CYS A 185 -11.51 46.18 -12.41
C CYS A 185 -11.78 45.15 -11.31
N SER A 186 -11.78 45.58 -10.04
CA SER A 186 -11.99 44.71 -8.87
C SER A 186 -13.37 44.04 -8.91
N SER A 187 -14.40 44.77 -9.33
CA SER A 187 -15.78 44.26 -9.40
C SER A 187 -15.96 43.15 -10.45
N CYS A 188 -15.14 43.14 -11.50
CA CYS A 188 -15.22 42.17 -12.59
C CYS A 188 -14.05 41.19 -12.63
N GLN A 189 -13.12 41.30 -11.69
CA GLN A 189 -11.89 40.50 -11.61
C GLN A 189 -11.16 40.34 -12.95
N SER A 190 -11.03 41.45 -13.69
CA SER A 190 -10.50 41.45 -15.07
C SER A 190 -9.65 42.68 -15.36
N THR A 191 -8.67 42.51 -16.24
CA THR A 191 -7.83 43.59 -16.76
C THR A 191 -8.52 44.25 -17.96
N ILE A 192 -8.58 45.58 -17.96
CA ILE A 192 -9.31 46.37 -18.95
C ILE A 192 -8.41 47.45 -19.56
N CYS A 193 -8.74 47.90 -20.77
CA CYS A 193 -8.09 49.07 -21.38
C CYS A 193 -8.81 50.37 -20.95
N MET A 194 -8.23 51.51 -21.31
CA MET A 194 -8.80 52.83 -21.00
C MET A 194 -10.14 53.10 -21.69
N GLN A 195 -10.42 52.46 -22.84
CA GLN A 195 -11.71 52.61 -23.52
C GLN A 195 -12.84 51.87 -22.76
N CYS A 196 -12.57 50.65 -22.28
CA CYS A 196 -13.49 49.91 -21.40
C CYS A 196 -13.82 50.70 -20.12
N ASP A 197 -12.85 51.46 -19.62
CA ASP A 197 -12.97 52.29 -18.43
C ASP A 197 -13.85 53.54 -18.63
N ARG A 198 -13.58 54.28 -19.72
CA ARG A 198 -14.19 55.59 -19.95
C ARG A 198 -15.57 55.52 -20.58
N SER A 199 -15.77 54.60 -21.53
CA SER A 199 -16.98 54.49 -22.34
C SER A 199 -17.57 53.08 -22.38
N GLY A 200 -16.91 52.11 -21.78
CA GLY A 200 -17.34 50.71 -21.77
C GLY A 200 -18.16 50.30 -20.55
N ARG A 201 -18.34 48.97 -20.42
CA ARG A 201 -19.22 48.32 -19.43
C ARG A 201 -18.70 48.38 -17.98
N HIS A 202 -17.49 48.87 -17.75
CA HIS A 202 -16.85 48.91 -16.43
C HIS A 202 -16.93 50.30 -15.78
N ARG A 203 -17.66 51.24 -16.38
CA ARG A 203 -17.86 52.59 -15.85
C ARG A 203 -18.60 52.54 -14.51
N GLY A 204 -17.96 53.07 -13.46
CA GLY A 204 -18.53 53.11 -12.11
C GLY A 204 -18.25 51.86 -11.26
N HIS A 205 -17.52 50.88 -11.80
CA HIS A 205 -16.99 49.77 -11.00
C HIS A 205 -15.78 50.22 -10.16
N ASP A 206 -15.48 49.44 -9.12
CA ASP A 206 -14.26 49.60 -8.35
C ASP A 206 -13.05 49.21 -9.19
N ARG A 207 -12.05 50.09 -9.22
CA ARG A 207 -10.93 50.06 -10.17
C ARG A 207 -9.65 50.46 -9.46
N SER A 208 -8.57 49.78 -9.81
CA SER A 208 -7.26 50.03 -9.23
C SER A 208 -6.16 49.94 -10.28
N ASP A 209 -4.99 50.49 -9.93
CA ASP A 209 -3.78 50.33 -10.73
C ASP A 209 -3.38 48.85 -10.82
N LEU A 210 -2.95 48.41 -12.01
CA LEU A 210 -2.55 47.01 -12.24
C LEU A 210 -1.44 46.57 -11.29
N SER A 211 -0.48 47.43 -10.97
CA SER A 211 0.66 47.09 -10.13
C SER A 211 0.21 46.83 -8.70
N HIS A 212 -0.66 47.69 -8.18
CA HIS A 212 -1.23 47.53 -6.84
C HIS A 212 -2.13 46.29 -6.74
N ALA A 213 -3.03 46.09 -7.70
CA ALA A 213 -3.89 44.91 -7.75
C ALA A 213 -3.07 43.62 -7.87
N CYS A 214 -2.06 43.60 -8.74
CA CYS A 214 -1.15 42.47 -8.93
C CYS A 214 -0.42 42.11 -7.63
N GLN A 215 0.11 43.10 -6.91
CA GLN A 215 0.79 42.82 -5.64
C GLN A 215 -0.18 42.28 -4.58
N ALA A 216 -1.35 42.90 -4.41
CA ALA A 216 -2.36 42.42 -3.47
C ALA A 216 -2.81 40.98 -3.77
N THR A 217 -3.06 40.64 -5.04
CA THR A 217 -3.43 39.28 -5.44
C THR A 217 -2.28 38.29 -5.28
N LYS A 218 -1.03 38.71 -5.50
CA LYS A 218 0.15 37.88 -5.22
C LYS A 218 0.27 37.56 -3.72
N ASP A 219 0.12 38.56 -2.85
CA ASP A 219 0.21 38.39 -1.41
C ASP A 219 -0.89 37.43 -0.89
N ASP A 220 -2.10 37.53 -1.44
CA ASP A 220 -3.22 36.63 -1.11
C ASP A 220 -2.97 35.18 -1.59
N LEU A 221 -2.45 35.01 -2.81
CA LEU A 221 -2.05 33.70 -3.33
C LEU A 221 -0.92 33.09 -2.50
N GLU A 222 0.10 33.88 -2.14
CA GLU A 222 1.21 33.43 -1.30
C GLU A 222 0.73 32.98 0.09
N SER A 223 -0.21 33.72 0.68
CA SER A 223 -0.84 33.34 1.95
C SER A 223 -1.62 32.02 1.84
N SER A 224 -2.42 31.88 0.78
CA SER A 224 -3.19 30.66 0.50
C SER A 224 -2.28 29.44 0.26
N VAL A 225 -1.18 29.61 -0.49
CA VAL A 225 -0.18 28.57 -0.73
C VAL A 225 0.54 28.17 0.55
N ARG A 226 0.83 29.12 1.45
CA ARG A 226 1.40 28.82 2.77
C ARG A 226 0.46 27.94 3.60
N GLY A 227 -0.83 28.29 3.68
CA GLY A 227 -1.83 27.47 4.36
C GLY A 227 -1.97 26.06 3.77
N LEU A 228 -1.92 25.93 2.44
CA LEU A 228 -1.94 24.63 1.77
C LEU A 228 -0.71 23.78 2.12
N LYS A 229 0.48 24.38 2.18
CA LYS A 229 1.73 23.68 2.57
C LYS A 229 1.68 23.19 4.02
N GLU A 230 1.16 24.01 4.93
CA GLU A 230 0.97 23.63 6.34
C GLU A 230 0.01 22.45 6.45
N ARG A 231 -1.15 22.52 5.79
CA ARG A 231 -2.14 21.44 5.78
C ARG A 231 -1.62 20.15 5.15
N ASN A 232 -0.83 20.24 4.08
CA ASN A 232 -0.17 19.07 3.49
C ASN A 232 0.83 18.43 4.46
N SER A 233 1.54 19.25 5.25
CA SER A 233 2.46 18.77 6.28
C SER A 233 1.71 18.07 7.44
N GLU A 234 0.54 18.58 7.84
CA GLU A 234 -0.34 17.93 8.81
C GLU A 234 -0.83 16.56 8.31
N ILE A 235 -1.24 16.48 7.04
CA ILE A 235 -1.68 15.24 6.40
C ILE A 235 -0.53 14.23 6.37
N ASP A 236 0.67 14.63 5.94
CA ASP A 236 1.85 13.75 5.94
C ASP A 236 2.17 13.21 7.35
N ASN A 237 2.12 14.08 8.37
CA ASN A 237 2.29 13.67 9.77
C ASN A 237 1.19 12.71 10.24
N PHE A 238 -0.06 12.91 9.81
CA PHE A 238 -1.16 12.01 10.15
C PHE A 238 -1.01 10.65 9.45
N VAL A 239 -0.60 10.62 8.18
CA VAL A 239 -0.30 9.39 7.45
C VAL A 239 0.81 8.61 8.15
N LYS A 240 1.90 9.27 8.58
CA LYS A 240 2.97 8.63 9.37
C LYS A 240 2.44 8.03 10.68
N ARG A 241 1.53 8.73 11.38
CA ARG A 241 0.89 8.21 12.60
C ARG A 241 0.00 7.00 12.33
N LEU A 242 -0.80 7.02 11.26
CA LEU A 242 -1.62 5.88 10.83
C LEU A 242 -0.74 4.67 10.49
N SER A 243 0.33 4.86 9.71
CA SER A 243 1.27 3.79 9.39
C SER A 243 1.90 3.16 10.64
N LYS A 244 2.29 3.99 11.63
CA LYS A 244 2.78 3.51 12.93
C LYS A 244 1.71 2.72 13.68
N ALA A 245 0.47 3.22 13.72
CA ALA A 245 -0.64 2.54 14.38
C ALA A 245 -0.94 1.17 13.74
N CYS A 246 -0.92 1.07 12.40
CA CYS A 246 -1.05 -0.20 11.68
C CYS A 246 0.04 -1.20 12.10
N GLY A 247 1.31 -0.75 12.17
CA GLY A 247 2.41 -1.59 12.65
C GLY A 247 2.21 -2.06 14.10
N THR A 248 1.77 -1.17 14.99
CA THR A 248 1.46 -1.52 16.38
C THR A 248 0.34 -2.55 16.49
N VAL A 249 -0.74 -2.42 15.71
CA VAL A 249 -1.84 -3.40 15.69
C VAL A 249 -1.34 -4.77 15.21
N GLN A 250 -0.50 -4.80 14.18
CA GLN A 250 0.08 -6.05 13.69
C GLN A 250 0.92 -6.76 14.76
N VAL A 251 1.83 -6.03 15.43
CA VAL A 251 2.67 -6.59 16.49
C VAL A 251 1.83 -7.05 17.68
N ASN A 252 0.86 -6.25 18.12
CA ASN A 252 -0.02 -6.60 19.24
C ASN A 252 -0.89 -7.82 18.91
N GLY A 253 -1.41 -7.90 17.68
CA GLY A 253 -2.19 -9.04 17.22
C GLY A 253 -1.38 -10.33 17.22
N LEU A 254 -0.14 -10.30 16.69
CA LEU A 254 0.76 -11.46 16.73
C LEU A 254 1.12 -11.87 18.16
N ARG A 255 1.37 -10.90 19.05
CA ARG A 255 1.63 -11.18 20.46
C ARG A 255 0.43 -11.85 21.15
N LEU A 256 -0.79 -11.39 20.87
CA LEU A 256 -2.00 -12.01 21.42
C LEU A 256 -2.18 -13.45 20.90
N VAL A 257 -1.86 -13.71 19.63
CA VAL A 257 -1.88 -15.08 19.08
C VAL A 257 -0.88 -15.98 19.82
N GLU A 258 0.33 -15.50 20.07
CA GLU A 258 1.34 -16.24 20.83
C GLU A 258 0.92 -16.48 22.28
N GLU A 259 0.34 -15.48 22.93
CA GLU A 259 -0.18 -15.58 24.30
C GLU A 259 -1.31 -16.62 24.40
N VAL A 260 -2.29 -16.58 23.50
CA VAL A 260 -3.36 -17.57 23.44
C VAL A 260 -2.81 -18.97 23.21
N HIS A 261 -1.87 -19.11 22.26
CA HIS A 261 -1.23 -20.40 22.00
C HIS A 261 -0.51 -20.94 23.23
N GLN A 262 0.26 -20.10 23.92
CA GLN A 262 0.99 -20.47 25.13
C GLN A 262 0.05 -20.93 26.25
N GLN A 263 -1.07 -20.23 26.46
CA GLN A 263 -2.09 -20.63 27.43
C GLN A 263 -2.74 -21.97 27.06
N CYS A 264 -3.01 -22.22 25.77
CA CYS A 264 -3.50 -23.54 25.33
C CYS A 264 -2.48 -24.66 25.57
N VAL A 265 -1.19 -24.41 25.34
CA VAL A 265 -0.12 -25.38 25.62
C VAL A 265 -0.08 -25.73 27.11
N GLU A 266 -0.22 -24.75 28.00
CA GLU A 266 -0.28 -24.98 29.45
C GLU A 266 -1.49 -25.85 29.84
N LEU A 267 -2.66 -25.60 29.25
CA LEU A 267 -3.85 -26.44 29.46
C LEU A 267 -3.62 -27.88 28.99
N HIS A 268 -2.99 -28.08 27.84
CA HIS A 268 -2.63 -29.42 27.35
C HIS A 268 -1.68 -30.14 28.31
N GLN A 269 -0.65 -29.46 28.80
CA GLN A 269 0.30 -30.03 29.75
C GLN A 269 -0.37 -30.46 31.07
N LEU A 270 -1.35 -29.69 31.55
CA LEU A 270 -2.14 -30.05 32.73
C LEU A 270 -2.93 -31.33 32.49
N ILE A 271 -3.57 -31.48 31.32
CA ILE A 271 -4.32 -32.70 30.97
C ILE A 271 -3.36 -33.91 30.91
N GLU A 272 -2.22 -33.79 30.24
CA GLU A 272 -1.20 -34.85 30.17
C GLU A 272 -0.63 -35.22 31.54
N GLN A 273 -0.45 -34.24 32.44
CA GLN A 273 -0.01 -34.49 33.81
C GLN A 273 -1.05 -35.29 34.60
N ARG A 274 -2.34 -34.96 34.44
CA ARG A 274 -3.44 -35.67 35.09
C ARG A 274 -3.56 -37.10 34.58
N GLU A 275 -3.43 -37.32 33.27
CA GLU A 275 -3.38 -38.65 32.67
C GLU A 275 -2.27 -39.51 33.27
N ARG A 276 -1.03 -38.99 33.31
CA ARG A 276 0.12 -39.69 33.92
C ARG A 276 -0.13 -40.05 35.39
N SER A 277 -0.75 -39.16 36.15
CA SER A 277 -1.10 -39.41 37.55
C SER A 277 -2.12 -40.54 37.73
N MET A 278 -3.17 -40.56 36.88
CA MET A 278 -4.20 -41.59 36.88
C MET A 278 -3.61 -42.95 36.49
N LEU A 279 -2.89 -43.02 35.37
CA LEU A 279 -2.21 -44.24 34.93
C LEU A 279 -1.23 -44.76 36.00
N GLY A 280 -0.46 -43.86 36.63
CA GLY A 280 0.43 -44.22 37.73
C GLY A 280 -0.30 -44.84 38.92
N THR A 281 -1.54 -44.43 39.20
CA THR A 281 -2.36 -45.03 40.26
C THR A 281 -2.80 -46.45 39.89
N VAL A 282 -3.22 -46.67 38.64
CA VAL A 282 -3.57 -48.01 38.13
C VAL A 282 -2.37 -48.94 38.20
N TYR A 283 -1.20 -48.52 37.71
CA TYR A 283 0.02 -49.33 37.72
C TYR A 283 0.45 -49.71 39.14
N ARG A 284 0.42 -48.76 40.10
CA ARG A 284 0.74 -49.07 41.51
C ARG A 284 -0.21 -50.08 42.12
N GLU A 285 -1.51 -49.97 41.84
CA GLU A 285 -2.49 -50.92 42.37
C GLU A 285 -2.32 -52.31 41.75
N MET A 286 -2.00 -52.37 40.45
CA MET A 286 -1.67 -53.61 39.76
C MET A 286 -0.42 -54.27 40.37
N GLU A 287 0.66 -53.51 40.57
CA GLU A 287 1.91 -54.00 41.15
C GLU A 287 1.70 -54.55 42.57
N LYS A 288 0.95 -53.84 43.41
CA LYS A 288 0.58 -54.32 44.76
C LYS A 288 -0.18 -55.65 44.71
N LYS A 289 -1.18 -55.78 43.84
CA LYS A 289 -1.97 -57.01 43.69
C LYS A 289 -1.12 -58.17 43.19
N LEU A 290 -0.26 -57.92 42.20
CA LEU A 290 0.65 -58.93 41.66
C LEU A 290 1.62 -59.43 42.74
N CYS A 291 2.24 -58.52 43.49
CA CYS A 291 3.14 -58.85 44.60
C CYS A 291 2.46 -59.78 45.63
N VAL A 292 1.21 -59.46 46.04
CA VAL A 292 0.44 -60.32 46.96
C VAL A 292 0.20 -61.71 46.37
N PHE A 293 -0.12 -61.82 45.07
CA PHE A 293 -0.30 -63.12 44.44
C PHE A 293 1.02 -63.90 44.29
N GLU A 294 2.12 -63.24 43.96
CA GLU A 294 3.44 -63.86 43.83
C GLU A 294 3.94 -64.42 45.17
N ASP A 295 3.77 -63.66 46.25
CA ASP A 295 4.05 -64.11 47.62
C ASP A 295 3.18 -65.31 47.99
N GLN A 296 1.87 -65.23 47.71
CA GLN A 296 0.93 -66.29 48.00
C GLN A 296 1.26 -67.59 47.22
N ILE A 297 1.64 -67.48 45.93
CA ILE A 297 2.10 -68.61 45.11
C ILE A 297 3.33 -69.25 45.73
N THR A 298 4.29 -68.43 46.19
CA THR A 298 5.54 -68.91 46.79
C THR A 298 5.26 -69.71 48.06
N VAL A 299 4.39 -69.21 48.93
CA VAL A 299 3.99 -69.90 50.17
C VAL A 299 3.32 -71.24 49.88
N TYR A 300 2.33 -71.28 48.98
CA TYR A 300 1.64 -72.53 48.66
C TYR A 300 2.54 -73.56 47.97
N LYS A 301 3.46 -73.13 47.09
CA LYS A 301 4.43 -74.02 46.46
C LYS A 301 5.37 -74.68 47.49
N GLU A 302 5.84 -73.93 48.47
CA GLU A 302 6.69 -74.48 49.53
C GLU A 302 5.94 -75.46 50.43
N GLN A 303 4.69 -75.16 50.78
CA GLN A 303 3.81 -76.08 51.52
C GLN A 303 3.54 -77.36 50.72
N GLN A 304 3.26 -77.23 49.42
CA GLN A 304 3.07 -78.36 48.52
C GLN A 304 4.33 -79.23 48.49
N ARG A 305 5.52 -78.64 48.31
CA ARG A 305 6.82 -79.35 48.26
C ARG A 305 7.09 -80.12 49.55
N LYS A 306 6.85 -79.51 50.72
CA LYS A 306 6.97 -80.18 52.03
C LYS A 306 6.01 -81.36 52.14
N GLY A 307 4.76 -81.18 51.71
CA GLY A 307 3.76 -82.24 51.68
C GLY A 307 4.11 -83.40 50.75
N GLU A 308 4.60 -83.11 49.54
CA GLU A 308 5.06 -84.11 48.57
C GLU A 308 6.25 -84.91 49.10
N GLY A 309 7.22 -84.23 49.73
CA GLY A 309 8.38 -84.87 50.37
C GLY A 309 7.97 -85.80 51.52
N LEU A 310 7.07 -85.35 52.39
CA LEU A 310 6.56 -86.18 53.49
C LEU A 310 5.75 -87.37 52.98
N ALA A 311 4.93 -87.18 51.94
CA ALA A 311 4.18 -88.26 51.30
C ALA A 311 5.12 -89.27 50.63
N ALA A 312 6.18 -88.82 49.95
CA ALA A 312 7.18 -89.70 49.36
C ALA A 312 7.93 -90.51 50.42
N PHE A 313 8.40 -89.87 51.49
CA PHE A 313 9.03 -90.55 52.63
C PHE A 313 8.08 -91.58 53.28
N SER A 314 6.82 -91.21 53.46
CA SER A 314 5.81 -92.12 54.03
C SER A 314 5.57 -93.34 53.14
N ARG A 315 5.53 -93.16 51.82
CA ARG A 315 5.44 -94.29 50.87
C ARG A 315 6.65 -95.22 50.95
N GLU A 316 7.85 -94.68 51.19
CA GLU A 316 9.05 -95.50 51.35
C GLU A 316 9.05 -96.26 52.68
N ALA A 317 8.68 -95.59 53.78
CA ALA A 317 8.56 -96.23 55.10
C ALA A 317 7.55 -97.39 55.11
N LEU A 318 6.49 -97.32 54.30
CA LEU A 318 5.50 -98.40 54.15
C LEU A 318 6.06 -99.67 53.47
N LYS A 319 7.23 -99.62 52.85
CA LYS A 319 7.88 -100.79 52.21
C LYS A 319 8.74 -101.59 53.18
N GLU A 320 8.95 -101.10 54.41
CA GLU A 320 9.74 -101.81 55.42
C GLU A 320 9.14 -103.19 55.72
N GLN A 321 10.00 -104.21 55.75
CA GLN A 321 9.57 -105.61 55.91
C GLN A 321 9.70 -106.09 57.35
N ASP A 322 10.64 -105.53 58.13
CA ASP A 322 10.80 -105.89 59.54
C ASP A 322 9.75 -105.19 60.43
N GLN A 323 8.91 -106.01 61.07
CA GLN A 323 7.76 -105.53 61.85
C GLN A 323 8.18 -104.66 63.05
N ALA A 324 9.28 -105.01 63.73
CA ALA A 324 9.75 -104.27 64.89
C ALA A 324 10.34 -102.90 64.50
N THR A 325 11.14 -102.86 63.42
CA THR A 325 11.75 -101.64 62.86
C THR A 325 10.68 -100.67 62.36
N PHE A 326 9.65 -101.17 61.69
CA PHE A 326 8.51 -100.35 61.26
C PHE A 326 7.76 -99.74 62.45
N LEU A 327 7.40 -100.56 63.45
CA LEU A 327 6.64 -100.10 64.61
C LEU A 327 7.42 -99.13 65.51
N GLN A 328 8.76 -99.15 65.49
CA GLN A 328 9.60 -98.27 66.31
C GLN A 328 9.35 -96.78 66.06
N THR A 329 9.03 -96.39 64.82
CA THR A 329 8.91 -94.96 64.44
C THR A 329 7.63 -94.57 63.69
N VAL A 330 6.82 -95.53 63.22
CA VAL A 330 5.65 -95.25 62.37
C VAL A 330 4.61 -94.33 63.03
N HIS A 331 4.38 -94.43 64.33
CA HIS A 331 3.38 -93.57 65.00
C HIS A 331 3.81 -92.09 65.04
N SER A 332 5.11 -91.81 65.16
CA SER A 332 5.65 -90.45 65.02
C SER A 332 5.45 -89.92 63.60
N LEU A 333 5.66 -90.76 62.59
CA LEU A 333 5.41 -90.41 61.19
C LEU A 333 3.92 -90.14 60.92
N ILE A 334 3.02 -90.96 61.46
CA ILE A 334 1.57 -90.77 61.34
C ILE A 334 1.15 -89.43 61.97
N SER A 335 1.68 -89.09 63.15
CA SER A 335 1.42 -87.78 63.79
C SER A 335 1.85 -86.63 62.87
N ARG A 336 3.07 -86.69 62.34
CA ARG A 336 3.60 -85.67 61.42
C ARG A 336 2.76 -85.51 60.15
N VAL A 337 2.28 -86.61 59.57
CA VAL A 337 1.41 -86.57 58.39
C VAL A 337 0.06 -85.93 58.72
N ARG A 338 -0.55 -86.27 59.86
CA ARG A 338 -1.82 -85.68 60.31
C ARG A 338 -1.68 -84.20 60.60
N GLU A 339 -0.69 -83.81 61.39
CA GLU A 339 -0.38 -82.41 61.71
C GLU A 339 -0.16 -81.58 60.44
N THR A 340 0.65 -82.07 59.48
CA THR A 340 0.90 -81.37 58.20
C THR A 340 -0.36 -81.26 57.33
N THR A 341 -1.33 -82.15 57.51
CA THR A 341 -2.61 -82.14 56.78
C THR A 341 -3.59 -81.15 57.42
N GLU A 342 -3.66 -81.13 58.75
CA GLU A 342 -4.52 -80.24 59.53
C GLU A 342 -4.05 -78.78 59.49
N ASP A 343 -2.73 -78.54 59.46
CA ASP A 343 -2.14 -77.19 59.40
C ASP A 343 -2.20 -76.54 58.00
N ARG A 344 -2.89 -77.16 57.03
CA ARG A 344 -3.04 -76.57 55.69
C ARG A 344 -4.05 -75.42 55.72
N PRO A 345 -3.64 -74.19 55.31
CA PRO A 345 -4.57 -73.07 55.24
C PRO A 345 -5.62 -73.29 54.14
N ALA A 346 -6.77 -72.61 54.28
CA ALA A 346 -7.80 -72.59 53.25
C ALA A 346 -7.25 -72.03 51.92
N LEU A 347 -7.67 -72.62 50.79
CA LEU A 347 -7.28 -72.19 49.45
C LEU A 347 -8.14 -71.00 49.01
N THR A 348 -7.79 -69.80 49.46
CA THR A 348 -8.52 -68.56 49.17
C THR A 348 -7.58 -67.51 48.60
N PHE A 349 -8.10 -66.56 47.82
CA PHE A 349 -7.30 -65.42 47.36
C PHE A 349 -7.18 -64.36 48.46
N GLN A 350 -5.95 -63.89 48.72
CA GLN A 350 -5.70 -62.80 49.67
C GLN A 350 -6.06 -61.42 49.10
N THR A 351 -6.17 -61.29 47.77
CA THR A 351 -6.65 -60.08 47.09
C THR A 351 -7.52 -60.44 45.89
N ARG A 352 -8.41 -59.53 45.47
CA ARG A 352 -9.25 -59.74 44.28
C ARG A 352 -8.44 -59.53 42.99
N PRO A 353 -8.63 -60.36 41.96
CA PRO A 353 -8.02 -60.15 40.64
C PRO A 353 -8.56 -58.93 39.87
N SER A 354 -9.72 -58.41 40.26
CA SER A 354 -10.36 -57.26 39.60
C SER A 354 -9.97 -55.91 40.21
N PHE A 355 -10.24 -54.84 39.45
CA PHE A 355 -10.03 -53.44 39.82
C PHE A 355 -11.34 -52.70 40.15
N GLU A 356 -12.44 -53.41 40.44
CA GLU A 356 -13.78 -52.81 40.67
C GLU A 356 -13.81 -51.74 41.77
N ASN A 357 -12.85 -51.77 42.70
CA ASN A 357 -12.73 -50.80 43.79
C ASN A 357 -11.89 -49.55 43.42
N LEU A 358 -11.29 -49.52 42.22
CA LEU A 358 -10.55 -48.37 41.71
C LEU A 358 -11.47 -47.55 40.80
N ASN A 359 -12.02 -46.46 41.35
CA ASN A 359 -12.87 -45.56 40.58
C ASN A 359 -12.07 -44.32 40.12
N LEU A 360 -12.10 -44.05 38.81
CA LEU A 360 -11.53 -42.86 38.18
C LEU A 360 -12.68 -42.08 37.52
N ASP A 361 -13.01 -40.91 38.05
CA ASP A 361 -14.13 -40.08 37.56
C ASP A 361 -13.72 -39.25 36.34
N LEU A 362 -13.74 -39.89 35.17
CA LEU A 362 -13.42 -39.26 33.88
C LEU A 362 -14.61 -38.50 33.29
N GLU A 363 -15.84 -38.92 33.59
CA GLU A 363 -17.05 -38.38 32.97
C GLU A 363 -17.38 -36.97 33.50
N ASN A 364 -17.22 -36.74 34.80
CA ASN A 364 -17.38 -35.40 35.36
C ASN A 364 -16.32 -34.43 34.82
N ALA A 365 -15.07 -34.87 34.70
CA ALA A 365 -13.98 -34.06 34.16
C ALA A 365 -14.24 -33.66 32.70
N LYS A 366 -14.73 -34.60 31.88
CA LYS A 366 -15.15 -34.33 30.50
C LYS A 366 -16.28 -33.30 30.43
N ASN A 367 -17.34 -33.48 31.23
CA ASN A 367 -18.46 -32.55 31.28
C ASN A 367 -18.06 -31.13 31.74
N GLN A 368 -17.02 -31.00 32.56
CA GLN A 368 -16.49 -29.70 32.92
C GLN A 368 -15.71 -29.04 31.78
N LEU A 369 -14.91 -29.81 31.04
CA LEU A 369 -14.15 -29.30 29.89
C LEU A 369 -15.06 -28.85 28.74
N GLU A 370 -16.14 -29.56 28.46
CA GLU A 370 -17.10 -29.20 27.40
C GLU A 370 -17.85 -27.89 27.67
N LYS A 371 -17.93 -27.44 28.93
CA LYS A 371 -18.64 -26.21 29.32
C LYS A 371 -17.78 -24.95 29.28
N ILE A 372 -16.48 -25.07 28.98
CA ILE A 372 -15.57 -23.92 28.96
C ILE A 372 -15.75 -23.17 27.64
N ASP A 373 -16.36 -21.98 27.70
CA ASP A 373 -16.32 -21.01 26.61
C ASP A 373 -15.10 -20.10 26.82
N LEU A 374 -14.14 -20.17 25.89
CA LEU A 374 -12.88 -19.41 25.93
C LEU A 374 -12.95 -18.10 25.13
N LEU A 375 -14.12 -17.78 24.54
CA LEU A 375 -14.32 -16.56 23.76
C LEU A 375 -15.13 -15.53 24.57
N ASP A 376 -14.45 -14.52 25.11
CA ASP A 376 -15.14 -13.31 25.58
C ASP A 376 -15.49 -12.42 24.38
N ASN A 377 -16.66 -12.68 23.77
CA ASN A 377 -17.15 -12.01 22.57
C ASN A 377 -17.45 -10.51 22.77
N ASN A 378 -17.28 -9.95 23.98
CA ASN A 378 -17.67 -8.58 24.31
C ASN A 378 -16.71 -7.48 23.83
N ASN A 379 -15.54 -7.83 23.26
CA ASN A 379 -14.49 -6.85 22.91
C ASN A 379 -14.20 -6.70 21.40
N LEU A 380 -14.94 -7.38 20.52
CA LEU A 380 -14.79 -7.18 19.08
C LEU A 380 -15.56 -5.90 18.69
N LEU A 381 -14.83 -4.89 18.21
CA LEU A 381 -15.40 -3.66 17.67
C LEU A 381 -16.59 -4.01 16.76
N SER A 382 -17.78 -3.54 17.13
CA SER A 382 -19.02 -3.79 16.40
C SER A 382 -18.83 -3.45 14.92
N ASP A 383 -18.97 -4.47 14.07
CA ASP A 383 -18.87 -4.41 12.62
C ASP A 383 -19.64 -3.19 12.07
N SER A 384 -18.90 -2.11 11.81
CA SER A 384 -19.42 -0.97 11.08
C SER A 384 -18.33 -0.47 10.15
N ASN A 385 -18.42 -0.95 8.90
CA ASN A 385 -17.77 -0.44 7.69
C ASN A 385 -16.26 -0.68 7.51
N VAL A 386 -15.83 -1.94 7.49
CA VAL A 386 -14.63 -2.31 6.70
C VAL A 386 -15.07 -3.03 5.43
N LYS A 387 -15.43 -2.25 4.40
CA LYS A 387 -15.36 -2.70 3.01
C LYS A 387 -13.89 -2.97 2.68
N LEU A 388 -13.37 -4.13 3.09
CA LEU A 388 -12.12 -4.75 2.65
C LEU A 388 -12.28 -5.12 1.16
N LYS A 389 -12.25 -4.11 0.29
CA LYS A 389 -12.06 -4.32 -1.14
C LYS A 389 -10.62 -4.77 -1.37
N ARG A 390 -10.45 -6.07 -1.62
CA ARG A 390 -9.55 -6.65 -2.65
C ARG A 390 -8.39 -5.72 -3.07
N ARG A 391 -7.27 -5.69 -2.35
CA ARG A 391 -6.03 -5.02 -2.82
C ARG A 391 -4.71 -5.72 -2.44
N LEU A 392 -4.75 -6.99 -2.02
CA LEU A 392 -3.53 -7.76 -1.70
C LEU A 392 -3.26 -8.95 -2.64
N SER A 393 -3.98 -9.09 -3.77
CA SER A 393 -3.78 -10.20 -4.70
C SER A 393 -3.03 -9.86 -6.01
N GLU A 394 -2.45 -8.66 -6.16
CA GLU A 394 -1.78 -8.25 -7.43
C GLU A 394 -0.36 -7.67 -7.27
N ARG A 395 0.34 -8.01 -6.19
CA ARG A 395 1.79 -7.76 -6.08
C ARG A 395 2.50 -9.03 -5.65
N ASN A 396 2.50 -10.02 -6.55
CA ASN A 396 3.48 -11.09 -6.67
C ASN A 396 3.20 -11.83 -7.99
N VAL A 397 3.69 -11.26 -9.08
CA VAL A 397 4.15 -11.98 -10.29
C VAL A 397 5.42 -11.29 -10.77
#